data_AF-A0A815PKG4-F1
#
_entry.id   AF-A0A815PKG4-F1
#
_cell.length_a   1.000
_cell.length_b   1.000
_cell.length_c   1.000
_cell.angle_alpha   90.00
_cell.angle_beta   90.00
_cell.angle_gamma   90.00
#
_symmetry.space_group_name_H-M   'P 1'
#
loop_
_entity.id
_entity.type
_entity.pdbx_description
1 polymer ?
#
loop_
_entity_poly.entity_id
_entity_poly.type
_entity_poly.pdbx_seq_one_letter_code
_entity_poly.pdbx_strand_id
1 'polypeptide(L)'
;MASGLVPIIVDKIFQRLLDFDITKRYFLMRHFGYAGPVTVNESELTLESEQMCFRRTSLAKYLKRILRQKVWNNAFLEYLSYVGKIHTRMAGSHSIDIDFIHINILFGYIEHILLDVVLSNEQIDDKTKKSAILALNKFFWIQNDFFSMHYIKQTNTNEVKCCLPRMTNYSTMNYGMGYHIKPLVRQQRHNNPRQRQAAPAHRHQNIERPKPPSHSIAPWDITRWVDPIHTTQVPKGPM
;
A
#
# COMPACT_ATOMS: atom_id res chain seq x y z
N MET A 1 -4.67 -21.95 10.84
CA MET A 1 -5.93 -22.05 10.08
C MET A 1 -5.83 -21.59 8.63
N ALA A 2 -5.35 -20.37 8.30
CA ALA A 2 -5.35 -19.87 6.91
C ALA A 2 -4.38 -20.54 5.90
N SER A 3 -3.40 -21.35 6.33
CA SER A 3 -2.27 -21.72 5.45
C SER A 3 -2.64 -22.64 4.28
N GLY A 4 -3.66 -23.50 4.43
CA GLY A 4 -4.10 -24.44 3.38
C GLY A 4 -5.06 -23.83 2.35
N LEU A 5 -5.81 -22.78 2.73
CA LEU A 5 -6.81 -22.15 1.86
C LEU A 5 -6.22 -21.06 0.96
N VAL A 6 -5.10 -20.44 1.36
CA VAL A 6 -4.48 -19.35 0.59
C VAL A 6 -4.20 -19.73 -0.86
N PRO A 7 -3.62 -20.90 -1.21
CA PRO A 7 -3.41 -21.28 -2.61
C PRO A 7 -4.71 -21.29 -3.43
N ILE A 8 -5.79 -21.86 -2.87
CA ILE A 8 -7.10 -21.94 -3.53
C ILE A 8 -7.68 -20.55 -3.76
N ILE A 9 -7.60 -19.68 -2.75
CA ILE A 9 -8.05 -18.28 -2.84
C ILE A 9 -7.28 -17.53 -3.92
N VAL A 10 -5.94 -17.70 -3.96
CA VAL A 10 -5.09 -17.06 -4.97
C VAL A 10 -5.42 -17.53 -6.37
N ASP A 11 -5.62 -18.83 -6.58
CA ASP A 11 -6.00 -19.35 -7.89
C ASP A 11 -7.35 -18.78 -8.34
N LYS A 12 -8.36 -18.72 -7.45
CA LYS A 12 -9.66 -18.10 -7.74
C LYS A 12 -9.54 -16.61 -8.08
N ILE A 13 -8.63 -15.88 -7.43
CA ILE A 13 -8.35 -14.47 -7.72
C ILE A 13 -7.74 -14.32 -9.12
N PHE A 14 -6.72 -15.12 -9.44
CA PHE A 14 -6.04 -15.00 -10.73
C PHE A 14 -6.86 -15.52 -11.91
N GLN A 15 -7.69 -16.55 -11.72
CA GLN A 15 -8.70 -16.94 -12.69
C GLN A 15 -9.61 -15.76 -13.01
N ARG A 16 -10.15 -15.10 -11.98
CA ARG A 16 -11.02 -13.94 -12.16
C ARG A 16 -10.33 -12.77 -12.88
N LEU A 17 -9.06 -12.54 -12.60
CA LEU A 17 -8.28 -11.49 -13.27
C LEU A 17 -7.96 -11.83 -14.74
N LEU A 18 -8.02 -13.10 -15.15
CA LEU A 18 -7.87 -13.52 -16.54
C LEU A 18 -9.19 -13.54 -17.31
N ASP A 19 -10.34 -13.51 -16.63
CA ASP A 19 -11.67 -13.42 -17.27
C ASP A 19 -11.90 -12.10 -18.00
N PHE A 20 -11.10 -11.06 -17.72
CA PHE A 20 -11.28 -9.72 -18.30
C PHE A 20 -9.99 -9.22 -18.97
N ASP A 21 -10.09 -8.85 -20.24
CA ASP A 21 -8.97 -8.32 -21.03
C ASP A 21 -8.30 -7.12 -20.35
N ILE A 22 -9.11 -6.24 -19.73
CA ILE A 22 -8.62 -5.03 -19.08
C ILE A 22 -7.68 -5.33 -17.91
N THR A 23 -7.91 -6.41 -17.17
CA THR A 23 -7.02 -6.85 -16.10
C THR A 23 -5.89 -7.72 -16.63
N LYS A 24 -6.16 -8.53 -17.66
CA LYS A 24 -5.19 -9.44 -18.27
C LYS A 24 -3.95 -8.72 -18.82
N ARG A 25 -4.14 -7.54 -19.42
CA ARG A 25 -3.07 -6.69 -19.97
C ARG A 25 -1.99 -6.31 -18.94
N TYR A 26 -2.35 -6.18 -17.66
CA TYR A 26 -1.37 -5.86 -16.61
C TYR A 26 -0.33 -6.97 -16.38
N PHE A 27 -0.64 -8.19 -16.80
CA PHE A 27 0.25 -9.34 -16.66
C PHE A 27 1.20 -9.52 -17.83
N LEU A 28 0.96 -8.87 -18.97
CA LEU A 28 1.91 -8.82 -20.10
C LEU A 28 3.11 -7.90 -19.80
N MET A 29 3.03 -7.13 -18.72
CA MET A 29 4.11 -6.27 -18.26
C MET A 29 4.98 -7.02 -17.24
N ARG A 30 6.29 -6.78 -17.30
CA ARG A 30 7.25 -7.40 -16.39
C ARG A 30 6.96 -6.98 -14.95
N HIS A 31 6.82 -7.98 -14.08
CA HIS A 31 6.66 -7.76 -12.65
C HIS A 31 7.98 -7.33 -12.00
N PHE A 32 7.90 -6.45 -11.02
CA PHE A 32 9.07 -6.02 -10.26
C PHE A 32 9.71 -7.22 -9.54
N GLY A 33 11.00 -7.46 -9.76
CA GLY A 33 11.72 -8.59 -9.17
C GLY A 33 11.52 -9.93 -9.89
N TYR A 34 10.82 -9.96 -11.03
CA TYR A 34 10.73 -11.13 -11.91
C TYR A 34 11.67 -11.01 -13.11
N ALA A 35 12.62 -11.95 -13.22
CA ALA A 35 13.66 -11.96 -14.26
C ALA A 35 13.41 -12.96 -15.40
N GLY A 36 12.39 -13.80 -15.29
CA GLY A 36 12.09 -14.84 -16.29
C GLY A 36 11.40 -14.31 -17.57
N PRO A 37 11.02 -15.21 -18.50
CA PRO A 37 10.34 -14.85 -19.73
C PRO A 37 8.97 -14.22 -19.47
N VAL A 38 8.63 -13.19 -20.25
CA VAL A 38 7.33 -12.51 -20.19
C VAL A 38 6.66 -12.71 -21.54
N THR A 39 5.48 -13.34 -21.55
CA THR A 39 4.70 -13.39 -22.79
C THR A 39 4.08 -12.02 -23.04
N VAL A 40 4.20 -11.57 -24.29
CA VAL A 40 3.58 -10.34 -24.78
C VAL A 40 2.27 -10.62 -25.50
N ASN A 41 1.95 -11.90 -25.75
CA ASN A 41 0.74 -12.31 -26.43
C ASN A 41 -0.33 -12.69 -25.40
N GLU A 42 -1.45 -11.97 -25.43
CA GLU A 42 -2.57 -12.18 -24.53
C GLU A 42 -3.19 -13.59 -24.66
N SER A 43 -3.19 -14.19 -25.86
CA SER A 43 -3.76 -15.52 -26.08
C SER A 43 -2.93 -16.65 -25.45
N GLU A 44 -1.63 -16.41 -25.23
CA GLU A 44 -0.70 -17.38 -24.63
C GLU A 44 -0.61 -17.26 -23.11
N LEU A 45 -1.19 -16.21 -22.54
CA LEU A 45 -1.18 -15.97 -21.11
C LEU A 45 -2.18 -16.87 -20.39
N THR A 46 -1.67 -17.82 -19.62
CA THR A 46 -2.44 -18.76 -18.80
C THR A 46 -1.97 -18.71 -17.35
N LEU A 47 -2.71 -19.34 -16.43
CA LEU A 47 -2.30 -19.44 -15.03
C LEU A 47 -0.95 -20.16 -14.84
N GLU A 48 -0.62 -21.06 -15.75
CA GLU A 48 0.60 -21.88 -15.72
C GLU A 48 1.80 -21.17 -16.35
N SER A 49 1.60 -20.01 -16.97
CA SER A 49 2.72 -19.16 -17.41
C SER A 49 3.63 -18.82 -16.23
N GLU A 50 4.94 -18.87 -16.41
CA GLU A 50 5.92 -18.69 -15.33
C GLU A 50 5.74 -17.35 -14.59
N GLN A 51 5.51 -16.26 -15.34
CA GLN A 51 5.20 -14.95 -14.78
C GLN A 51 3.93 -14.92 -13.91
N MET A 52 2.95 -15.76 -14.23
CA MET A 52 1.71 -15.87 -13.47
C MET A 52 1.93 -16.67 -12.20
N CYS A 53 2.70 -17.77 -12.26
CA CYS A 53 3.13 -18.51 -11.08
C CYS A 53 3.91 -17.61 -10.09
N PHE A 54 4.82 -16.76 -10.59
CA PHE A 54 5.52 -15.79 -9.75
C PHE A 54 4.56 -14.83 -9.04
N ARG A 55 3.61 -14.24 -9.78
CA ARG A 55 2.63 -13.29 -9.23
C ARG A 55 1.67 -13.96 -8.24
N ARG A 56 1.21 -15.19 -8.52
CA ARG A 56 0.43 -16.02 -7.59
C ARG A 56 1.19 -16.25 -6.29
N THR A 57 2.46 -16.63 -6.38
CA THR A 57 3.32 -16.83 -5.21
C THR A 57 3.48 -15.55 -4.39
N SER A 58 3.66 -14.40 -5.04
CA SER A 58 3.74 -13.10 -4.37
C SER A 58 2.45 -12.74 -3.65
N LEU A 59 1.28 -12.94 -4.27
CA LEU A 59 -0.01 -12.71 -3.61
C LEU A 59 -0.24 -13.68 -2.45
N ALA A 60 0.14 -14.95 -2.59
CA ALA A 60 0.05 -15.94 -1.51
C ALA A 60 0.90 -15.53 -0.30
N LYS A 61 2.13 -15.06 -0.55
CA LYS A 61 3.01 -14.52 0.51
C LYS A 61 2.38 -13.30 1.18
N TYR A 62 1.82 -12.38 0.39
CA TYR A 62 1.11 -11.20 0.88
C TYR A 62 -0.08 -11.57 1.79
N LEU A 63 -1.00 -12.41 1.31
CA LEU A 63 -2.17 -12.87 2.08
C LEU A 63 -1.75 -13.57 3.37
N LYS A 64 -0.76 -14.46 3.33
CA LYS A 64 -0.21 -15.11 4.53
C LYS A 64 0.35 -14.10 5.52
N ARG A 65 1.01 -13.04 5.05
CA ARG A 65 1.57 -11.99 5.90
C ARG A 65 0.45 -11.22 6.61
N ILE A 66 -0.52 -10.69 5.87
CA ILE A 66 -1.57 -9.84 6.45
C ILE A 66 -2.50 -10.63 7.38
N LEU A 67 -2.86 -11.87 7.03
CA LEU A 67 -3.76 -12.71 7.83
C LEU A 67 -3.10 -13.26 9.10
N ARG A 68 -1.77 -13.22 9.19
CA ARG A 68 -1.00 -13.67 10.36
C ARG A 68 -0.42 -12.51 11.17
N GLN A 69 -0.61 -11.27 10.71
CA GLN A 69 -0.05 -10.11 11.40
C GLN A 69 -0.75 -9.91 12.74
N LYS A 70 0.02 -9.96 13.83
CA LYS A 70 -0.50 -9.70 15.19
C LYS A 70 -0.24 -8.29 15.68
N VAL A 71 0.84 -7.66 15.22
CA VAL A 71 1.32 -6.36 15.71
C VAL A 71 1.26 -5.32 14.60
N TRP A 72 0.62 -4.19 14.83
CA TRP A 72 0.53 -3.09 13.85
C TRP A 72 1.54 -2.00 14.18
N ASN A 73 2.80 -2.22 13.80
CA ASN A 73 3.90 -1.28 13.99
C ASN A 73 4.20 -0.47 12.72
N ASN A 74 5.07 0.53 12.83
CA ASN A 74 5.47 1.37 11.69
C ASN A 74 6.02 0.54 10.52
N ALA A 75 6.80 -0.51 10.80
CA ALA A 75 7.34 -1.39 9.76
C ALA A 75 6.23 -2.10 8.96
N PHE A 76 5.16 -2.55 9.61
CA PHE A 76 4.01 -3.15 8.92
C PHE A 76 3.22 -2.11 8.11
N LEU A 77 3.04 -0.90 8.63
CA LEU A 77 2.37 0.19 7.92
C LEU A 77 3.16 0.65 6.69
N GLU A 78 4.48 0.77 6.82
CA GLU A 78 5.41 1.04 5.71
C GLU A 78 5.36 -0.06 4.66
N TYR A 79 5.28 -1.32 5.08
CA TYR A 79 5.09 -2.45 4.18
C TYR A 79 3.78 -2.33 3.38
N LEU A 80 2.64 -2.03 4.03
CA LEU A 80 1.36 -1.83 3.34
C LEU A 80 1.44 -0.68 2.32
N SER A 81 2.02 0.44 2.72
CA SER A 81 2.26 1.59 1.84
C SER A 81 3.15 1.21 0.65
N TYR A 82 4.24 0.49 0.89
CA TYR A 82 5.14 0.03 -0.17
C TYR A 82 4.44 -0.91 -1.16
N VAL A 83 3.61 -1.83 -0.67
CA VAL A 83 2.79 -2.71 -1.52
C VAL A 83 1.82 -1.89 -2.38
N GLY A 84 1.30 -0.76 -1.90
CA GLY A 84 0.58 0.20 -2.75
C GLY A 84 1.46 0.81 -3.84
N LYS A 85 2.63 1.30 -3.43
CA LYS A 85 3.58 1.97 -4.31
C LYS A 85 4.04 1.12 -5.50
N ILE A 86 4.25 -0.20 -5.32
CA ILE A 86 4.71 -1.10 -6.41
C ILE A 86 3.68 -1.32 -7.53
N HIS A 87 2.41 -0.91 -7.33
CA HIS A 87 1.37 -0.97 -8.36
C HIS A 87 1.27 0.34 -9.17
N THR A 88 2.17 1.29 -8.90
CA THR A 88 2.31 2.58 -9.59
C THR A 88 3.69 2.70 -10.23
N ARG A 89 3.88 3.74 -11.04
CA ARG A 89 5.20 4.11 -11.59
C ARG A 89 6.21 4.59 -10.53
N MET A 90 5.81 4.76 -9.27
CA MET A 90 6.62 5.37 -8.22
C MET A 90 7.64 4.43 -7.59
N ALA A 91 7.55 3.11 -7.81
CA ALA A 91 8.49 2.13 -7.27
C ALA A 91 9.02 1.18 -8.35
N GLY A 92 10.35 1.13 -8.50
CA GLY A 92 11.14 0.00 -8.99
C GLY A 92 10.95 -0.44 -10.46
N SER A 93 9.72 -0.65 -10.90
CA SER A 93 9.35 -1.06 -12.25
C SER A 93 8.61 0.08 -12.95
N HIS A 94 9.31 0.78 -13.85
CA HIS A 94 8.70 1.84 -14.67
C HIS A 94 7.62 1.31 -15.63
N SER A 95 7.52 -0.02 -15.79
CA SER A 95 6.56 -0.65 -16.69
C SER A 95 5.21 -0.94 -16.05
N ILE A 96 5.06 -0.93 -14.72
CA ILE A 96 3.76 -1.20 -14.08
C ILE A 96 3.09 0.11 -13.68
N ASP A 97 1.88 0.31 -14.19
CA ASP A 97 1.00 1.41 -13.82
C ASP A 97 -0.44 0.90 -13.89
N ILE A 98 -1.02 0.54 -12.75
CA ILE A 98 -2.36 -0.06 -12.68
C ILE A 98 -3.35 1.01 -12.27
N ASP A 99 -4.41 1.22 -13.04
CA ASP A 99 -5.42 2.22 -12.68
C ASP A 99 -6.05 1.88 -11.32
N PHE A 100 -6.19 2.90 -10.47
CA PHE A 100 -6.67 2.72 -9.10
C PHE A 100 -8.05 2.06 -9.04
N ILE A 101 -8.90 2.28 -10.04
CA ILE A 101 -10.21 1.62 -10.13
C ILE A 101 -10.07 0.09 -10.16
N HIS A 102 -9.09 -0.45 -10.88
CA HIS A 102 -8.88 -1.91 -10.95
C HIS A 102 -8.30 -2.47 -9.65
N ILE A 103 -7.43 -1.72 -8.98
CA ILE A 103 -6.95 -2.07 -7.63
C ILE A 103 -8.13 -2.13 -6.65
N ASN A 104 -8.97 -1.09 -6.63
CA ASN A 104 -10.08 -1.01 -5.68
C ASN A 104 -11.12 -2.11 -5.92
N ILE A 105 -11.45 -2.40 -7.18
CA ILE A 105 -12.31 -3.54 -7.55
C ILE A 105 -11.70 -4.87 -7.09
N LEU A 106 -10.40 -5.07 -7.29
CA LEU A 106 -9.72 -6.28 -6.84
C LEU A 106 -9.77 -6.42 -5.31
N PHE A 107 -9.59 -5.35 -4.54
CA PHE A 107 -9.74 -5.41 -3.09
C PHE A 107 -11.13 -5.83 -2.65
N GLY A 108 -12.18 -5.26 -3.25
CA GLY A 108 -13.56 -5.70 -2.97
C GLY A 108 -13.77 -7.19 -3.27
N TYR A 109 -13.18 -7.69 -4.35
CA TYR A 109 -13.27 -9.12 -4.69
C TYR A 109 -12.48 -10.02 -3.72
N ILE A 110 -11.28 -9.62 -3.32
CA ILE A 110 -10.47 -10.37 -2.32
C ILE A 110 -11.18 -10.38 -0.97
N GLU A 111 -11.69 -9.23 -0.53
CA GLU A 111 -12.47 -9.12 0.70
C GLU A 111 -13.67 -10.06 0.65
N HIS A 112 -14.46 -10.01 -0.44
CA HIS A 112 -15.61 -10.88 -0.62
C HIS A 112 -15.27 -12.38 -0.48
N ILE A 113 -14.20 -12.86 -1.14
CA ILE A 113 -13.77 -14.26 -1.02
C ILE A 113 -13.38 -14.60 0.42
N LEU A 114 -12.66 -13.71 1.11
CA LEU A 114 -12.24 -13.96 2.49
C LEU A 114 -13.43 -13.98 3.46
N LEU A 115 -14.42 -13.11 3.26
CA LEU A 115 -15.66 -13.11 4.04
C LEU A 115 -16.46 -14.40 3.82
N ASP A 116 -16.59 -14.84 2.57
CA ASP A 116 -17.26 -16.10 2.22
C ASP A 116 -16.61 -17.31 2.90
N VAL A 117 -15.27 -17.37 2.92
CA VAL A 117 -14.50 -18.40 3.63
C VAL A 117 -14.75 -18.38 5.13
N VAL A 118 -14.88 -17.20 5.75
CA VAL A 118 -15.18 -17.08 7.19
C VAL A 118 -16.61 -17.54 7.49
N LEU A 119 -17.58 -17.11 6.68
CA LEU A 119 -18.99 -17.40 6.87
C LEU A 119 -19.29 -18.90 6.69
N SER A 120 -18.72 -19.50 5.66
CA SER A 120 -18.90 -20.93 5.31
C SER A 120 -18.17 -21.89 6.26
N ASN A 121 -17.39 -21.40 7.21
CA ASN A 121 -16.66 -22.26 8.14
C ASN A 121 -17.56 -22.68 9.32
N GLU A 122 -18.03 -23.92 9.31
CA GLU A 122 -18.89 -24.47 10.37
C GLU A 122 -18.14 -24.72 11.71
N GLN A 123 -16.81 -24.72 11.70
CA GLN A 123 -15.98 -24.99 12.88
C GLN A 123 -15.71 -23.75 13.75
N ILE A 124 -16.17 -22.57 13.31
CA ILE A 124 -15.95 -21.29 13.99
C ILE A 124 -17.29 -20.78 14.53
N ASP A 125 -17.33 -20.37 15.79
CA ASP A 125 -18.53 -19.80 16.39
C ASP A 125 -18.90 -18.42 15.81
N ASP A 126 -20.18 -18.05 15.89
CA ASP A 126 -20.71 -16.82 15.30
C ASP A 126 -20.06 -15.54 15.85
N LYS A 127 -19.66 -15.54 17.13
CA LYS A 127 -18.99 -14.38 17.72
C LYS A 127 -17.59 -14.21 17.13
N THR A 128 -16.86 -15.30 16.92
CA THR A 128 -15.56 -15.26 16.22
C THR A 128 -15.73 -14.90 14.75
N LYS A 129 -16.74 -15.45 14.04
CA LYS A 129 -17.04 -15.05 12.64
C LYS A 129 -17.31 -13.56 12.53
N LYS A 130 -18.21 -13.02 13.36
CA LYS A 130 -18.52 -11.58 13.39
C LYS A 130 -17.27 -10.73 13.61
N SER A 131 -16.43 -11.14 14.55
CA SER A 131 -15.18 -10.43 14.86
C SER A 131 -14.21 -10.47 13.68
N ALA A 132 -14.09 -11.61 13.00
CA ALA A 132 -13.24 -11.77 11.82
C ALA A 132 -13.74 -10.91 10.64
N ILE A 133 -15.06 -10.88 10.39
CA ILE A 133 -15.68 -10.06 9.34
C ILE A 133 -15.37 -8.57 9.56
N LEU A 134 -15.57 -8.07 10.78
CA LEU A 134 -15.29 -6.67 11.11
C LEU A 134 -13.79 -6.35 11.01
N ALA A 135 -12.92 -7.29 11.37
CA ALA A 135 -11.47 -7.12 11.24
C ALA A 135 -11.01 -7.08 9.78
N LEU A 136 -11.52 -7.98 8.93
CA LEU A 136 -11.22 -8.01 7.50
C LEU A 136 -11.68 -6.72 6.81
N ASN A 137 -12.90 -6.25 7.11
CA ASN A 137 -13.41 -5.01 6.52
C ASN A 137 -12.51 -3.82 6.87
N LYS A 138 -12.22 -3.61 8.17
CA LYS A 138 -11.32 -2.54 8.63
C LYS A 138 -9.94 -2.63 7.96
N PHE A 139 -9.40 -3.84 7.82
CA PHE A 139 -8.12 -4.05 7.17
C PHE A 139 -8.13 -3.56 5.71
N PHE A 140 -9.13 -3.96 4.91
CA PHE A 140 -9.20 -3.54 3.51
C PHE A 140 -9.45 -2.04 3.33
N TRP A 141 -10.21 -1.41 4.24
CA TRP A 141 -10.32 0.06 4.28
C TRP A 141 -8.96 0.74 4.50
N ILE A 142 -8.21 0.29 5.51
CA ILE A 142 -6.88 0.86 5.81
C ILE A 142 -5.90 0.61 4.66
N GLN A 143 -5.89 -0.60 4.10
CA GLN A 143 -5.04 -0.92 2.96
C GLN A 143 -5.38 -0.05 1.75
N ASN A 144 -6.66 0.13 1.45
CA ASN A 144 -7.09 0.95 0.33
C ASN A 144 -6.63 2.40 0.49
N ASP A 145 -6.68 2.94 1.71
CA ASP A 145 -6.18 4.28 2.02
C ASP A 145 -4.67 4.39 1.70
N PHE A 146 -3.86 3.44 2.18
CA PHE A 146 -2.42 3.38 1.86
C PHE A 146 -2.13 3.29 0.36
N PHE A 147 -2.93 2.54 -0.40
CA PHE A 147 -2.79 2.47 -1.84
C PHE A 147 -3.13 3.82 -2.47
N SER A 148 -4.27 4.42 -2.11
CA SER A 148 -4.77 5.68 -2.67
C SER A 148 -3.76 6.83 -2.56
N MET A 149 -2.97 6.86 -1.48
CA MET A 149 -1.91 7.85 -1.26
C MET A 149 -0.88 7.90 -2.41
N HIS A 150 -0.65 6.79 -3.12
CA HIS A 150 0.28 6.73 -4.26
C HIS A 150 -0.36 7.05 -5.61
N TYR A 151 -1.69 7.16 -5.66
CA TYR A 151 -2.45 7.49 -6.87
C TYR A 151 -2.84 8.97 -6.94
N ILE A 152 -2.80 9.68 -5.82
CA ILE A 152 -3.06 11.12 -5.76
C ILE A 152 -1.83 11.84 -6.33
N LYS A 153 -2.02 12.57 -7.43
CA LYS A 153 -0.97 13.47 -7.97
C LYS A 153 -0.59 14.47 -6.88
N GLN A 154 0.68 14.53 -6.53
CA GLN A 154 1.20 15.61 -5.72
C GLN A 154 1.09 16.91 -6.53
N THR A 155 0.03 17.68 -6.30
CA THR A 155 -0.04 19.04 -6.81
C THR A 155 1.08 19.83 -6.13
N ASN A 156 2.01 20.38 -6.90
CA ASN A 156 3.03 21.30 -6.38
C ASN A 156 2.31 22.41 -5.61
N THR A 157 2.47 22.44 -4.30
CA THR A 157 1.72 23.29 -3.35
C THR A 157 2.04 24.79 -3.46
N ASN A 158 2.74 25.21 -4.53
CA ASN A 158 3.08 26.60 -4.77
C ASN A 158 1.94 27.43 -5.41
N GLU A 159 0.83 26.79 -5.82
CA GLU A 159 -0.29 27.49 -6.49
C GLU A 159 -1.67 27.24 -5.88
N VAL A 160 -1.76 26.85 -4.61
CA VAL A 160 -3.05 26.92 -3.90
C VAL A 160 -3.26 28.38 -3.45
N LYS A 161 -3.69 29.24 -4.38
CA LYS A 161 -4.42 30.46 -4.02
C LYS A 161 -5.70 29.98 -3.36
N CYS A 162 -5.66 29.89 -2.03
CA CYS A 162 -6.79 29.50 -1.21
C CYS A 162 -7.93 30.49 -1.49
N CYS A 163 -8.84 30.13 -2.41
CA CYS A 163 -10.12 30.79 -2.59
C CYS A 163 -11.04 30.35 -1.44
N LEU A 164 -10.58 30.51 -0.21
CA LEU A 164 -11.50 30.73 0.88
C LEU A 164 -12.00 32.16 0.70
N PRO A 165 -13.32 32.39 0.63
CA PRO A 165 -13.84 33.74 0.74
C PRO A 165 -13.21 34.36 1.99
N ARG A 166 -12.50 35.46 1.82
CA ARG A 166 -12.07 36.27 2.95
C ARG A 166 -13.38 36.71 3.62
N MET A 167 -13.73 36.08 4.75
CA MET A 167 -14.83 36.53 5.58
C MET A 167 -14.45 37.87 6.19
N THR A 168 -14.54 38.93 5.39
CA THR A 168 -14.58 40.30 5.88
C THR A 168 -16.04 40.67 5.99
N ASN A 169 -16.43 40.98 7.22
CA ASN A 169 -17.70 41.56 7.67
C ASN A 169 -18.71 40.52 8.19
N TYR A 170 -18.49 40.10 9.44
CA TYR A 170 -19.60 39.69 10.30
C TYR A 170 -20.43 40.93 10.62
N SER A 171 -21.55 41.10 9.91
CA SER A 171 -22.71 41.77 10.48
C SER A 171 -23.50 40.70 11.22
N THR A 172 -23.81 40.97 12.48
CA THR A 172 -24.52 40.09 13.39
C THR A 172 -25.86 39.65 12.80
N MET A 173 -25.96 38.37 12.42
CA MET A 173 -27.25 37.68 12.41
C MET A 173 -27.33 36.80 13.65
N ASN A 174 -28.20 37.23 14.57
CA ASN A 174 -28.67 36.45 15.70
C ASN A 174 -29.43 35.23 15.18
N TYR A 175 -28.82 34.05 15.31
CA TYR A 175 -29.57 32.81 15.48
C TYR A 175 -29.08 32.16 16.76
N GLY A 176 -29.98 32.12 17.75
CA GLY A 176 -29.75 31.49 19.02
C GLY A 176 -29.59 29.99 18.85
N MET A 177 -28.47 29.46 19.35
CA MET A 177 -28.32 28.20 20.09
C MET A 177 -26.82 28.03 20.32
N GLY A 178 -26.39 28.32 21.55
CA GLY A 178 -24.99 28.39 21.93
C GLY A 178 -24.36 27.03 22.15
N TYR A 179 -23.37 26.69 21.32
CA TYR A 179 -22.26 25.83 21.71
C TYR A 179 -20.96 26.53 21.36
N HIS A 180 -20.20 26.89 22.39
CA HIS A 180 -19.03 27.75 22.29
C HIS A 180 -17.78 26.90 22.09
N ILE A 181 -17.31 26.72 20.86
CA ILE A 181 -15.96 26.19 20.59
C ILE A 181 -15.00 27.38 20.45
N LYS A 182 -14.06 27.51 21.38
CA LYS A 182 -12.98 28.51 21.30
C LYS A 182 -11.92 28.04 20.28
N PRO A 183 -11.58 28.84 19.25
CA PRO A 183 -10.43 28.51 18.40
C PRO A 183 -9.11 28.80 19.15
N LEU A 184 -8.15 27.87 19.05
CA LEU A 184 -6.78 28.09 19.50
C LEU A 184 -6.09 29.15 18.62
N VAL A 185 -5.68 30.25 19.23
CA VAL A 185 -4.91 31.33 18.58
C VAL A 185 -3.48 30.85 18.33
N ARG A 186 -3.09 30.76 17.05
CA ARG A 186 -1.69 30.58 16.65
C ARG A 186 -0.99 31.94 16.68
N GLN A 187 -0.04 32.13 17.60
CA GLN A 187 0.79 33.34 17.68
C GLN A 187 1.51 33.59 16.35
N GLN A 188 1.27 34.77 15.76
CA GLN A 188 1.99 35.28 14.61
C GLN A 188 3.40 35.72 15.05
N ARG A 189 4.45 35.17 14.42
CA ARG A 189 5.80 35.72 14.52
C ARG A 189 5.90 36.96 13.62
N HIS A 190 6.28 38.09 14.20
CA HIS A 190 6.61 39.31 13.48
C HIS A 190 7.85 39.10 12.60
N ASN A 191 7.73 39.40 11.30
CA ASN A 191 8.86 39.53 10.39
C ASN A 191 9.40 40.97 10.45
N ASN A 192 10.70 41.12 10.73
CA ASN A 192 11.42 42.39 10.72
C ASN A 192 12.19 42.54 9.39
N PRO A 193 11.93 43.57 8.55
CA PRO A 193 12.56 43.70 7.24
C PRO A 193 13.80 44.61 7.33
N ARG A 194 14.98 44.03 7.61
CA ARG A 194 16.28 44.67 7.34
C ARG A 194 17.40 43.64 7.48
N GLN A 195 17.79 43.04 6.35
CA GLN A 195 19.16 42.64 6.00
C GLN A 195 19.10 41.87 4.66
N ARG A 196 19.28 42.62 3.56
CA ARG A 196 19.74 42.04 2.30
C ARG A 196 21.24 42.32 2.23
N GLN A 197 22.05 41.27 2.33
CA GLN A 197 23.41 41.27 1.81
C GLN A 197 23.55 40.06 0.89
N ALA A 198 24.12 40.30 -0.29
CA ALA A 198 24.27 39.34 -1.37
C ALA A 198 25.29 38.25 -0.99
N ALA A 199 24.94 36.99 -1.26
CA ALA A 199 25.85 35.85 -1.16
C ALA A 199 26.43 35.52 -2.57
N PRO A 200 27.70 35.09 -2.68
CA PRO A 200 28.36 34.87 -3.95
C PRO A 200 27.96 33.55 -4.61
N ALA A 201 28.10 33.49 -5.94
CA ALA A 201 27.76 32.36 -6.78
C ALA A 201 28.59 31.10 -6.44
N HIS A 202 27.91 30.01 -6.08
CA HIS A 202 28.54 28.71 -5.87
C HIS A 202 28.65 27.92 -7.19
N ARG A 203 29.90 27.57 -7.49
CA ARG A 203 30.41 26.70 -8.55
C ARG A 203 29.69 25.33 -8.54
N HIS A 204 29.15 24.90 -9.68
CA HIS A 204 28.62 23.55 -9.86
C HIS A 204 29.73 22.50 -9.67
N GLN A 205 29.64 21.75 -8.57
CA GLN A 205 30.34 20.47 -8.44
C GLN A 205 29.41 19.36 -8.90
N ASN A 206 29.90 18.58 -9.86
CA ASN A 206 29.23 17.41 -10.41
C ASN A 206 29.31 16.28 -9.37
N ILE A 207 28.25 16.12 -8.55
CA ILE A 207 28.17 15.02 -7.60
C ILE A 207 27.66 13.80 -8.36
N GLU A 208 28.58 12.89 -8.71
CA GLU A 208 28.21 11.56 -9.18
C GLU A 208 27.36 10.84 -8.12
N ARG A 209 26.17 10.38 -8.53
CA ARG A 209 25.32 9.57 -7.67
C ARG A 209 26.01 8.23 -7.40
N PRO A 210 26.12 7.78 -6.13
CA PRO A 210 26.71 6.49 -5.83
C PRO A 210 25.89 5.37 -6.48
N LYS A 211 26.58 4.45 -7.17
CA LYS A 211 25.98 3.22 -7.68
C LYS A 211 25.39 2.41 -6.52
N PRO A 212 24.18 1.85 -6.65
CA PRO A 212 23.60 1.02 -5.61
C PRO A 212 24.45 -0.26 -5.39
N PRO A 213 24.55 -0.74 -4.15
CA PRO A 213 25.37 -1.91 -3.81
C PRO A 213 24.86 -3.18 -4.52
N SER A 214 25.80 -4.03 -4.95
CA SER A 214 25.62 -5.25 -5.76
C SER A 214 24.89 -6.40 -5.05
N HIS A 215 24.41 -6.19 -3.83
CA HIS A 215 23.65 -7.18 -3.04
C HIS A 215 22.33 -6.57 -2.54
N SER A 216 21.47 -6.17 -3.48
CA SER A 216 20.07 -5.83 -3.18
C SER A 216 19.31 -7.13 -2.91
N ILE A 217 19.11 -7.46 -1.62
CA ILE A 217 18.13 -8.46 -1.19
C ILE A 217 16.76 -8.06 -1.78
N ALA A 218 16.07 -9.00 -2.41
CA ALA A 218 14.89 -8.73 -3.21
C ALA A 218 13.73 -8.19 -2.35
N PRO A 219 12.97 -7.16 -2.76
CA PRO A 219 11.95 -6.53 -1.91
C PRO A 219 10.73 -7.37 -1.53
N TRP A 220 10.60 -8.59 -2.08
CA TRP A 220 9.64 -9.61 -1.62
C TRP A 220 10.17 -10.45 -0.45
N ASP A 221 11.42 -10.24 -0.07
CA ASP A 221 12.02 -10.87 1.10
C ASP A 221 11.37 -10.28 2.37
N ILE A 222 10.36 -11.01 2.84
CA ILE A 222 9.64 -10.70 4.07
C ILE A 222 10.58 -10.61 5.28
N THR A 223 11.77 -11.21 5.23
CA THR A 223 12.73 -11.17 6.34
C THR A 223 13.21 -9.74 6.64
N ARG A 224 13.18 -8.82 5.68
CA ARG A 224 13.46 -7.39 5.90
C ARG A 224 12.48 -6.71 6.86
N TRP A 225 11.26 -7.23 6.97
CA TRP A 225 10.14 -6.59 7.69
C TRP A 225 9.60 -7.44 8.83
N VAL A 226 10.31 -8.51 9.20
CA VAL A 226 10.02 -9.32 10.38
C VAL A 226 10.92 -8.81 11.50
N ASP A 227 10.32 -8.33 12.59
CA ASP A 227 11.09 -7.99 13.79
C ASP A 227 11.88 -9.22 14.25
N PRO A 228 13.13 -9.08 14.74
CA PRO A 228 13.86 -10.19 15.33
C PRO A 228 13.13 -10.63 16.61
N ILE A 229 12.21 -11.57 16.50
CA ILE A 229 11.64 -12.24 17.67
C ILE A 229 12.79 -13.03 18.27
N HIS A 230 13.14 -12.70 19.52
CA HIS A 230 14.18 -13.36 20.34
C HIS A 230 14.30 -14.85 20.00
N THR A 231 15.38 -15.20 19.30
CA THR A 231 15.84 -16.58 19.15
C THR A 231 16.22 -17.06 20.54
N THR A 232 15.29 -17.71 21.23
CA THR A 232 15.62 -18.48 22.43
C THR A 232 16.50 -19.62 21.95
N GLN A 233 17.79 -19.56 22.29
CA GLN A 233 18.72 -20.64 21.98
C GLN A 233 18.20 -21.91 22.66
N VAL A 234 17.90 -22.93 21.86
CA VAL A 234 17.70 -24.29 22.36
C VAL A 234 19.06 -24.76 22.89
N PRO A 235 19.19 -25.14 24.17
CA PRO A 235 20.46 -25.64 24.68
C PRO A 235 20.73 -27.01 24.06
N LYS A 236 21.90 -27.15 23.43
CA LYS A 236 22.42 -28.45 23.00
C LYS A 236 22.77 -29.25 24.27
N GLY A 237 22.01 -30.29 24.54
CA GLY A 237 22.41 -31.34 25.49
C GLY A 237 23.56 -32.18 24.92
N PRO A 238 24.43 -32.74 25.79
CA PRO A 238 25.63 -33.46 25.35
C PRO A 238 25.28 -34.84 24.79
N MET A 239 26.18 -35.32 23.90
CA MET A 239 26.15 -36.61 23.20
C MET A 239 26.13 -37.81 24.15
#